data_AF-A0A7D5YT75-F1
#
_entry.id   AF-A0A7D5YT75-F1
#
_cell.length_a   1.000
_cell.length_b   1.000
_cell.length_c   1.000
_cell.angle_alpha   90.00
_cell.angle_beta   90.00
_cell.angle_gamma   90.00
#
_symmetry.space_group_name_H-M   'P 1'
#
loop_
_entity.id
_entity.type
_entity.pdbx_description
1 polymer ?
#
loop_
_entity_poly.entity_id
_entity_poly.type
_entity_poly.pdbx_seq_one_letter_code
_entity_poly.pdbx_strand_id
1 'polypeptide(L)'
;MALDHGRDPCPYVILNDFGGAFAMGAIGGTLWHGIKGFRNSPYGERGIGAMTAVKMRAPVLGGNFGVWGGLFSTFDCAIKGARRKEDPWNAIGAGFMTGGSLAIRGGFKAARNGAIGCAVLLAVIEGVGIGFQKMMAGSTKLEMPAPPPTNEHALA
;
A
#
# COMPACT_ATOMS: atom_id res chain seq x y z
N MET A 1 -7.34 1.18 -3.64
CA MET A 1 -8.01 0.57 -2.46
C MET A 1 -8.19 1.72 -1.49
N ALA A 2 -9.37 2.35 -1.47
CA ALA A 2 -9.66 3.33 -0.45
C ALA A 2 -9.65 2.59 0.88
N LEU A 3 -8.58 2.75 1.66
CA LEU A 3 -8.56 2.33 3.06
C LEU A 3 -9.77 3.04 3.70
N ASP A 4 -10.78 2.29 4.11
CA ASP A 4 -11.90 2.82 4.89
C ASP A 4 -11.35 3.27 6.25
N HIS A 5 -10.99 4.56 6.36
CA HIS A 5 -10.42 5.15 7.58
C HIS A 5 -11.46 5.28 8.71
N GLY A 6 -12.70 4.84 8.48
CA GLY A 6 -13.71 4.67 9.51
C GLY A 6 -13.40 3.53 10.50
N ARG A 7 -12.56 2.56 10.11
CA ARG A 7 -12.16 1.45 10.99
C ARG A 7 -10.92 1.75 11.83
N ASP A 8 -9.98 2.51 11.28
CA ASP A 8 -8.70 2.88 11.91
C ASP A 8 -8.41 4.39 11.72
N PRO A 9 -8.71 5.25 12.71
CA PRO A 9 -8.46 6.69 12.59
C PRO A 9 -6.95 7.00 12.60
N CYS A 10 -6.55 8.10 11.96
CA CYS A 10 -5.20 8.66 12.13
C CYS A 10 -4.99 9.01 13.62
N PRO A 11 -3.91 8.55 14.30
CA PRO A 11 -2.66 8.00 13.75
C PRO A 11 -2.54 6.46 13.79
N TYR A 12 -3.56 5.72 14.21
CA TYR A 12 -3.46 4.27 14.38
C TYR A 12 -3.18 3.55 13.05
N VAL A 13 -3.80 4.01 11.96
CA VAL A 13 -3.54 3.51 10.61
C VAL A 13 -2.06 3.61 10.21
N ILE A 14 -1.37 4.67 10.64
CA ILE A 14 0.05 4.88 10.35
C ILE A 14 0.87 3.77 11.00
N LEU A 15 0.63 3.47 12.28
CA LEU A 15 1.35 2.40 12.99
C LEU A 15 1.06 1.02 12.38
N ASN A 16 -0.20 0.77 12.01
CA ASN A 16 -0.59 -0.47 11.36
C ASN A 16 0.09 -0.64 9.99
N ASP A 17 0.17 0.43 9.18
CA ASP A 17 0.80 0.41 7.87
C ASP A 17 2.33 0.30 7.96
N PHE A 18 2.97 0.96 8.93
CA PHE A 18 4.39 0.78 9.24
C PHE A 18 4.69 -0.69 9.55
N GLY A 19 3.91 -1.29 10.45
CA GLY A 19 4.08 -2.68 10.88
C GLY A 19 3.78 -3.69 9.76
N GLY A 20 2.69 -3.48 9.03
CA GLY A 20 2.30 -4.31 7.89
C GLY A 20 3.33 -4.28 6.77
N ALA A 21 3.81 -3.08 6.40
CA ALA A 21 4.84 -2.94 5.37
C ALA A 21 6.19 -3.51 5.82
N PHE A 22 6.55 -3.36 7.10
CA PHE A 22 7.74 -4.01 7.65
C PHE A 22 7.65 -5.53 7.58
N ALA A 23 6.51 -6.11 7.98
CA ALA A 23 6.29 -7.55 7.93
C ALA A 23 6.36 -8.09 6.49
N MET A 24 5.69 -7.41 5.55
CA MET A 24 5.77 -7.76 4.12
C MET A 24 7.21 -7.72 3.60
N GLY A 25 7.97 -6.67 3.94
CA GLY A 25 9.37 -6.53 3.53
C GLY A 25 10.31 -7.52 4.20
N ALA A 26 10.06 -7.88 5.46
CA ALA A 26 10.83 -8.88 6.19
C ALA A 26 10.60 -10.28 5.60
N ILE A 27 9.35 -10.67 5.35
CA ILE A 27 9.00 -11.97 4.76
C ILE A 27 9.53 -12.07 3.32
N GLY A 28 9.33 -11.04 2.50
CA GLY A 28 9.88 -10.99 1.15
C GLY A 28 11.41 -11.01 1.15
N GLY A 29 12.03 -10.32 2.11
CA GLY A 29 13.47 -10.25 2.29
C GLY A 29 14.08 -11.57 2.76
N THR A 30 13.44 -12.28 3.68
CA THR A 30 13.92 -13.61 4.13
C THR A 30 13.86 -14.62 2.99
N LEU A 31 12.78 -14.62 2.21
CA LEU A 31 12.65 -15.52 1.06
C LEU A 31 13.68 -15.21 -0.03
N TRP A 32 13.75 -13.95 -0.46
CA TRP A 32 14.65 -13.55 -1.55
C TRP A 32 16.13 -13.66 -1.16
N HIS A 33 16.52 -13.11 0.00
CA HIS A 33 17.91 -13.17 0.46
C HIS A 33 18.30 -14.54 1.00
N GLY A 34 17.34 -15.36 1.46
CA GLY A 34 17.56 -16.76 1.82
C GLY A 34 17.90 -17.61 0.60
N ILE A 35 17.07 -17.56 -0.45
CA ILE A 35 17.32 -18.31 -1.70
C ILE A 35 18.61 -17.82 -2.37
N LYS A 36 18.80 -16.51 -2.48
CA LYS A 36 20.01 -15.93 -3.08
C LYS A 36 21.26 -16.25 -2.25
N GLY A 37 21.15 -16.19 -0.92
CA GLY A 37 22.22 -16.53 0.01
C GLY A 37 22.62 -18.00 -0.10
N PHE A 38 21.65 -18.91 -0.22
CA PHE A 38 21.91 -20.33 -0.42
C PHE A 38 22.61 -20.63 -1.75
N ARG A 39 22.18 -19.98 -2.84
CA ARG A 39 22.76 -20.18 -4.19
C ARG A 39 24.15 -19.55 -4.37
N ASN A 40 24.44 -18.45 -3.69
CA ASN A 40 25.70 -17.72 -3.84
C ASN A 40 26.82 -18.20 -2.89
N SER A 41 26.50 -19.08 -1.95
CA SER A 41 27.46 -19.54 -0.93
C SER A 41 28.24 -20.79 -1.39
N PRO A 42 29.51 -20.94 -0.97
CA PRO A 42 30.33 -22.09 -1.33
C PRO A 42 29.72 -23.42 -0.81
N TYR A 43 30.01 -24.51 -1.51
CA TYR A 43 29.58 -25.85 -1.09
C TYR A 43 30.15 -26.17 0.30
N GLY A 44 29.29 -26.63 1.21
CA GLY A 44 29.62 -26.88 2.62
C GLY A 44 28.99 -25.87 3.59
N GLU A 45 28.98 -24.58 3.24
CA GLU A 45 28.54 -23.48 4.13
C GLU A 45 27.23 -22.81 3.68
N ARG A 46 26.45 -23.49 2.83
CA ARG A 46 25.25 -22.90 2.20
C ARG A 46 24.17 -22.48 3.20
N GLY A 47 24.01 -23.25 4.28
CA GLY A 47 23.06 -22.95 5.35
C GLY A 47 23.47 -21.71 6.15
N ILE A 48 24.75 -21.64 6.55
CA ILE A 48 25.31 -20.51 7.29
C ILE A 48 25.32 -19.24 6.43
N GLY A 49 25.68 -19.37 5.15
CA GLY A 49 25.62 -18.27 4.19
C GLY A 49 24.20 -17.77 3.92
N ALA A 50 23.21 -18.66 3.86
CA ALA A 50 21.80 -18.27 3.76
C ALA A 50 21.31 -17.55 5.02
N MET A 51 21.59 -18.08 6.21
CA MET A 51 21.20 -17.43 7.48
C MET A 51 21.86 -16.07 7.66
N THR A 52 23.14 -15.94 7.30
CA THR A 52 23.89 -14.68 7.39
C THR A 52 23.32 -13.65 6.41
N ALA A 53 23.00 -14.06 5.18
CA ALA A 53 22.38 -13.19 4.19
C ALA A 53 21.00 -12.68 4.63
N VAL A 54 20.18 -13.57 5.21
CA VAL A 54 18.87 -13.21 5.76
C VAL A 54 19.01 -12.23 6.92
N LYS A 55 19.87 -12.55 7.89
CA LYS A 55 20.08 -11.72 9.10
C LYS A 55 20.56 -10.30 8.76
N MET A 56 21.43 -10.16 7.76
CA MET A 56 22.00 -8.87 7.39
C MET A 56 21.10 -8.03 6.48
N ARG A 57 20.24 -8.66 5.65
CA ARG A 57 19.51 -7.95 4.59
C ARG A 57 17.99 -7.92 4.75
N ALA A 58 17.38 -8.95 5.34
CA ALA A 58 15.94 -8.98 5.56
C ALA A 58 15.42 -7.83 6.45
N PRO A 59 16.05 -7.47 7.59
CA PRO A 59 15.56 -6.34 8.40
C PRO A 59 15.79 -4.99 7.73
N VAL A 60 16.83 -4.84 6.89
CA VAL A 60 17.08 -3.62 6.11
C VAL A 60 16.00 -3.43 5.05
N LEU A 61 15.64 -4.51 4.34
CA LEU A 61 14.55 -4.46 3.37
C LEU A 61 13.21 -4.17 4.06
N GLY A 62 12.91 -4.88 5.15
CA GLY A 62 11.73 -4.63 5.99
C GLY A 62 11.66 -3.19 6.48
N GLY A 63 12.77 -2.64 6.97
CA GLY A 63 12.85 -1.23 7.41
C GLY A 63 12.57 -0.25 6.29
N ASN A 64 13.10 -0.47 5.08
CA ASN A 64 12.83 0.38 3.93
C ASN A 64 11.34 0.36 3.52
N PHE A 65 10.71 -0.82 3.52
CA PHE A 65 9.27 -0.94 3.25
C PHE A 65 8.42 -0.32 4.35
N GLY A 66 8.80 -0.52 5.61
CA GLY A 66 8.16 0.11 6.77
C GLY A 66 8.19 1.63 6.67
N VAL A 67 9.37 2.23 6.43
CA VAL A 67 9.53 3.69 6.26
C VAL A 67 8.68 4.20 5.10
N TRP A 68 8.65 3.48 3.97
CA TRP A 68 7.83 3.87 2.83
C TRP A 68 6.34 3.85 3.17
N GLY A 69 5.82 2.75 3.73
CA GLY A 69 4.39 2.60 4.06
C GLY A 69 3.95 3.61 5.11
N GLY A 70 4.78 3.81 6.12
CA GLY A 70 4.51 4.78 7.16
C GLY A 70 4.54 6.24 6.69
N LEU A 71 5.51 6.62 5.86
CA LEU A 71 5.54 7.96 5.27
C LEU A 71 4.32 8.18 4.37
N PHE A 72 3.95 7.20 3.55
CA PHE A 72 2.75 7.28 2.72
C PHE A 72 1.50 7.57 3.55
N SER A 73 1.26 6.81 4.61
CA SER A 73 0.08 6.98 5.47
C SER A 73 0.12 8.29 6.26
N THR A 74 1.30 8.78 6.67
CA THR A 74 1.41 10.10 7.30
C THR A 74 1.01 11.23 6.35
N PHE A 75 1.46 11.17 5.09
CA PHE A 75 1.13 12.19 4.10
C PHE A 75 -0.33 12.10 3.65
N ASP A 76 -0.90 10.90 3.53
CA ASP A 76 -2.31 10.72 3.21
C ASP A 76 -3.21 11.26 4.33
N CYS A 77 -2.91 10.93 5.60
CA CYS A 77 -3.58 11.50 6.77
C CYS A 77 -3.47 13.04 6.80
N ALA A 78 -2.30 13.61 6.48
CA ALA A 78 -2.10 15.06 6.46
C ALA A 78 -2.92 15.75 5.36
N ILE A 79 -2.94 15.20 4.14
CA ILE A 79 -3.74 15.76 3.04
C ILE A 79 -5.24 15.66 3.35
N LYS A 80 -5.69 14.53 3.90
CA LYS A 80 -7.08 14.34 4.32
C LYS A 80 -7.49 15.32 5.42
N GLY A 81 -6.64 15.53 6.42
CA GLY A 81 -6.87 16.52 7.47
C GLY A 81 -7.03 17.94 6.92
N ALA A 82 -6.25 18.29 5.89
CA ALA A 82 -6.34 19.60 5.25
C ALA A 82 -7.57 19.75 4.33
N ARG A 83 -7.90 18.72 3.54
CA ARG A 83 -8.95 18.82 2.50
C ARG A 83 -10.33 18.33 2.92
N ARG A 84 -10.42 17.53 3.99
CA ARG A 84 -11.65 16.86 4.48
C ARG A 84 -12.48 16.19 3.38
N LYS A 85 -11.82 15.72 2.32
CA LYS A 85 -12.39 14.99 1.19
C LYS A 85 -11.54 13.78 0.91
N GLU A 86 -12.18 12.66 0.58
CA GLU A 86 -11.51 11.41 0.24
C GLU A 86 -11.54 11.24 -1.27
N ASP A 87 -10.50 11.74 -1.94
CA ASP A 87 -10.35 11.67 -3.39
C ASP A 87 -9.09 10.84 -3.76
N PRO A 88 -9.06 10.19 -4.94
CA PRO A 88 -7.86 9.51 -5.45
C PRO A 88 -6.62 10.44 -5.57
N TRP A 89 -6.86 11.74 -5.67
CA TRP A 89 -5.81 12.76 -5.66
C TRP A 89 -5.00 12.81 -4.35
N ASN A 90 -5.59 12.37 -3.23
CA ASN A 90 -4.88 12.32 -1.96
C ASN A 90 -3.79 11.24 -1.99
N ALA A 91 -4.10 10.06 -2.53
CA ALA A 91 -3.14 8.97 -2.69
C ALA A 91 -2.00 9.34 -3.66
N ILE A 92 -2.31 10.03 -4.77
CA ILE A 92 -1.30 10.51 -5.72
C ILE A 92 -0.39 11.56 -5.07
N GLY A 93 -0.98 12.54 -4.36
CA GLY A 93 -0.24 13.58 -3.66
C GLY A 93 0.62 13.04 -2.51
N ALA A 94 0.09 12.10 -1.73
CA ALA A 94 0.82 11.40 -0.68
C ALA A 94 1.99 10.58 -1.28
N GLY A 95 1.75 9.89 -2.40
CA GLY A 95 2.79 9.19 -3.14
C GLY A 95 3.90 10.10 -3.63
N PHE A 96 3.57 11.28 -4.16
CA PHE A 96 4.55 12.28 -4.60
C PHE A 96 5.43 12.75 -3.43
N MET A 97 4.81 13.11 -2.28
CA MET A 97 5.55 13.56 -1.09
C MET A 97 6.41 12.45 -0.48
N THR A 98 5.91 11.21 -0.49
CA THR A 98 6.67 10.04 -0.04
C THR A 98 7.90 9.81 -0.92
N GLY A 99 7.72 9.75 -2.24
CA GLY A 99 8.83 9.54 -3.18
C GLY A 99 9.87 10.67 -3.14
N GLY A 100 9.43 11.92 -2.95
CA GLY A 100 10.31 13.07 -2.79
C GLY A 100 11.10 13.05 -1.48
N SER A 101 10.46 12.72 -0.37
CA SER A 101 11.10 12.68 0.96
C SER A 101 12.11 11.54 1.09
N LEU A 102 11.83 10.34 0.55
CA LEU A 102 12.79 9.22 0.61
C LEU A 102 14.08 9.51 -0.18
N ALA A 103 13.97 10.24 -1.29
CA ALA A 103 15.08 10.53 -2.19
C ALA A 103 15.75 11.89 -1.92
N ILE A 104 15.34 12.62 -0.88
CA ILE A 104 15.89 13.95 -0.57
C ILE A 104 17.40 13.93 -0.32
N ARG A 105 17.89 12.86 0.33
CA ARG A 105 19.32 12.63 0.58
C ARG A 105 20.15 12.36 -0.69
N GLY A 106 19.49 12.02 -1.80
CA GLY A 106 20.13 11.83 -3.10
C GLY A 106 20.27 13.12 -3.92
N GLY A 107 19.92 14.27 -3.34
CA GLY A 107 19.92 15.57 -4.01
C GLY A 107 18.64 15.84 -4.80
N PHE A 108 18.52 17.07 -5.32
CA PHE A 108 17.30 17.56 -5.97
C PHE A 108 16.86 16.72 -7.17
N LYS A 109 17.81 16.25 -7.99
CA LYS A 109 17.52 15.41 -9.16
C LYS A 109 16.93 14.05 -8.76
N ALA A 110 17.45 13.44 -7.70
CA ALA A 110 16.93 12.17 -7.17
C ALA A 110 15.56 12.38 -6.51
N ALA A 111 15.40 13.44 -5.73
CA ALA A 111 14.13 13.80 -5.10
C ALA A 111 13.01 13.99 -6.14
N ARG A 112 13.27 14.75 -7.21
CA ARG A 112 12.30 14.96 -8.29
C ARG A 112 11.93 13.64 -8.98
N ASN A 113 12.92 12.83 -9.35
CA ASN A 113 12.69 11.58 -10.05
C ASN A 113 11.92 10.58 -9.15
N GLY A 114 12.24 10.53 -7.86
CA GLY A 114 11.54 9.71 -6.87
C GLY A 114 10.09 10.15 -6.67
N ALA A 115 9.85 11.45 -6.55
CA ALA A 115 8.52 12.02 -6.40
C ALA A 115 7.63 11.71 -7.62
N ILE A 116 8.15 11.92 -8.84
CA ILE A 116 7.42 11.60 -10.08
C ILE A 116 7.17 10.09 -10.18
N GLY A 117 8.18 9.26 -9.92
CA GLY A 117 8.05 7.80 -9.98
C GLY A 117 6.97 7.26 -9.06
N CYS A 118 6.95 7.70 -7.79
CA CYS A 118 5.92 7.29 -6.85
C CYS A 118 4.53 7.84 -7.20
N ALA A 119 4.44 9.09 -7.68
CA ALA A 119 3.15 9.66 -8.10
C ALA A 119 2.53 8.89 -9.27
N VAL A 120 3.33 8.53 -10.28
CA VAL A 120 2.87 7.74 -11.43
C VAL A 120 2.45 6.34 -10.99
N LEU A 121 3.23 5.69 -10.13
CA LEU A 121 2.92 4.35 -9.63
C LEU A 121 1.58 4.34 -8.88
N LEU A 122 1.34 5.30 -7.99
CA LEU A 122 0.09 5.42 -7.23
C LEU A 122 -1.09 5.80 -8.13
N ALA A 123 -0.87 6.66 -9.13
CA ALA A 123 -1.89 6.97 -10.13
C ALA A 123 -2.34 5.74 -10.92
N VAL A 124 -1.40 4.84 -11.26
CA VAL A 124 -1.73 3.56 -11.92
C VAL A 124 -2.46 2.63 -10.97
N ILE A 125 -2.01 2.49 -9.71
CA ILE A 125 -2.68 1.60 -8.74
C ILE A 125 -4.12 2.04 -8.48
N GLU A 126 -4.36 3.33 -8.25
CA GLU A 126 -5.71 3.84 -8.05
C GLU A 126 -6.54 3.82 -9.35
N GLY A 127 -5.93 4.12 -10.50
CA GLY A 127 -6.59 4.04 -11.80
C GLY A 127 -7.06 2.61 -12.15
N VAL A 128 -6.21 1.61 -11.92
CA VAL A 128 -6.55 0.18 -12.07
C VAL A 128 -7.56 -0.24 -11.02
N GLY A 129 -7.45 0.25 -9.78
CA GLY A 129 -8.43 0.00 -8.72
C GLY A 129 -9.84 0.43 -9.09
N ILE A 130 -9.99 1.66 -9.60
CA ILE A 130 -11.28 2.18 -10.09
C ILE A 130 -11.77 1.37 -11.29
N GLY A 131 -10.88 1.00 -12.21
CA GLY A 131 -11.22 0.17 -13.37
C GLY A 131 -11.75 -1.21 -12.98
N PHE A 132 -11.06 -1.89 -12.06
CA PHE A 132 -11.44 -3.21 -11.57
C PHE A 132 -12.76 -3.17 -10.79
N GLN A 133 -12.93 -2.15 -9.92
CA GLN A 133 -14.19 -1.93 -9.22
C GLN A 133 -15.35 -1.70 -10.20
N LYS A 134 -15.14 -0.94 -11.28
CA LYS A 134 -16.16 -0.72 -12.32
C LYS A 134 -16.50 -1.99 -13.10
N MET A 135 -15.50 -2.83 -13.41
CA MET A 135 -15.76 -4.10 -14.10
C MET A 135 -16.52 -5.10 -13.21
N MET A 136 -16.12 -5.23 -11.93
CA MET A 136 -16.78 -6.13 -10.98
C MET A 136 -18.18 -5.62 -10.59
N ALA A 137 -18.37 -4.31 -10.46
CA ALA A 137 -19.69 -3.72 -10.24
C ALA A 137 -20.66 -3.96 -11.42
N GLY A 138 -20.14 -4.07 -12.64
CA GLY A 138 -20.93 -4.49 -13.81
C GLY A 138 -21.40 -5.94 -13.74
N SER A 139 -20.64 -6.82 -13.07
CA SER A 139 -20.98 -8.24 -12.89
C SER A 139 -21.92 -8.51 -11.71
N THR A 140 -21.99 -7.60 -10.73
CA THR A 140 -22.88 -7.68 -9.56
C THR A 140 -24.00 -6.64 -9.66
N LYS A 141 -24.77 -6.67 -10.75
CA LYS A 141 -26.08 -6.01 -10.76
C LYS A 141 -27.00 -6.82 -9.85
N LEU A 142 -27.14 -6.39 -8.59
CA LEU A 142 -28.22 -6.87 -7.73
C LEU A 142 -29.53 -6.41 -8.37
N GLU A 143 -30.21 -7.30 -9.07
CA GLU A 143 -31.61 -7.09 -9.44
C GLU A 143 -32.37 -6.93 -8.12
N MET A 144 -32.81 -5.71 -7.81
CA MET A 144 -33.62 -5.48 -6.62
C MET A 144 -34.88 -6.34 -6.75
N PRO A 145 -35.21 -7.23 -5.79
CA PRO A 145 -36.48 -7.93 -5.82
C PRO A 145 -37.60 -6.88 -5.79
N ALA A 146 -38.57 -7.04 -6.71
CA ALA A 146 -39.70 -6.13 -6.87
C ALA A 146 -40.39 -5.89 -5.51
N PRO A 147 -40.83 -4.65 -5.21
CA PRO A 147 -41.55 -4.38 -3.97
C PRO A 147 -42.81 -5.28 -3.92
N PRO A 148 -43.13 -5.86 -2.75
CA PRO A 148 -44.29 -6.73 -2.61
C PRO A 148 -45.57 -5.96 -2.96
N PRO A 149 -46.57 -6.60 -3.59
CA PRO A 149 -47.80 -5.94 -4.00
C PRO A 149 -48.51 -5.36 -2.77
N THR A 150 -48.73 -4.05 -2.77
CA THR A 150 -49.63 -3.36 -1.85
C THR A 150 -51.05 -3.86 -2.11
N ASN A 151 -51.56 -4.73 -1.24
CA ASN A 151 -52.97 -5.12 -1.25
C ASN A 151 -53.83 -3.93 -0.80
N GLU A 152 -54.31 -3.12 -1.75
CA GLU A 152 -55.35 -2.07 -1.54
C GLU A 152 -56.76 -2.65 -1.28
N HIS A 153 -56.90 -3.90 -0.83
CA HIS A 153 -58.18 -4.59 -0.65
C HIS A 153 -58.52 -4.93 0.82
N ALA A 154 -58.29 -4.02 1.77
CA ALA A 154 -58.65 -4.24 3.17
C ALA A 154 -59.42 -3.10 3.86
N LEU A 155 -59.99 -2.14 3.10
CA LEU A 155 -60.91 -1.14 3.63
C LEU A 155 -62.05 -0.88 2.62
N ALA A 156 -63.06 -1.75 2.66
CA ALA A 156 -64.42 -1.50 2.23
C ALA A 156 -65.36 -2.02 3.32
#